data_AF-A0A4D7QNL2-F1
#
_entry.id   AF-A0A4D7QNL2-F1
#
_cell.length_a   1.000
_cell.length_b   1.000
_cell.length_c   1.000
_cell.angle_alpha   90.00
_cell.angle_beta   90.00
_cell.angle_gamma   90.00
#
_symmetry.space_group_name_H-M   'P 1'
#
loop_
_entity.id
_entity.type
_entity.pdbx_description
1 polymer ?
#
loop_
_entity_poly.entity_id
_entity_poly.type
_entity_poly.pdbx_seq_one_letter_code
_entity_poly.pdbx_strand_id
1 'polypeptide(L)'
;MNRSATYAAVALFVGVLGVSWLTHGRGVVHNDAARHISIPQALTVPLQVQAAYNDTTISFRYRWPSPRPGIFHDVLRYDGKAWVVRGGAVAGSQPDGLHEDRVAMMVDDGRVPEFGRYGGYIAIGHRLAGTANEVSGREVQAHPYLGQRLGLDEGTKYLPGTRSNLNDWASTLPEAEQQALISAGYFLDLWHWRANRSNPMGVADDQMVAAGRLSDAGRGAYVTNWDAAKRQPRVMFNPARVQRSALSFDDIVQGRIGQDDVYALREDEAVPFDAALAWRDGDTIPRRILRTSQGSRADIAVSGRARWSNGFWDVTLTRRMDTGNPRDDKIFVDRGVYQLAFAIHREATGGRWHYVSLPVTLGLGREATLQAARFEGETPGWQQPPLNVTLFYPGQVNWALLNSSRHAGAGNIRAGVPVRYRHSEDQLAHYGIEMEFNAAIQRQWTLTLLAGLLLIAGFGFALNMLLSRKGA
;
A
#
# COMPACT_ATOMS: atom_id res chain seq x y z
N MET A 1 0.63 60.08 -31.82
CA MET A 1 0.78 58.81 -31.07
C MET A 1 -0.58 58.46 -30.52
N ASN A 2 -1.24 57.39 -30.98
CA ASN A 2 -2.54 57.02 -30.43
C ASN A 2 -2.32 56.34 -29.07
N ARG A 3 -2.20 57.14 -28.01
CA ARG A 3 -1.94 56.69 -26.63
C ARG A 3 -2.96 55.62 -26.20
N SER A 4 -4.19 55.74 -26.65
CA SER A 4 -5.26 54.77 -26.38
C SER A 4 -4.96 53.38 -26.95
N ALA A 5 -4.39 53.29 -28.16
CA ALA A 5 -4.01 52.01 -28.77
C ALA A 5 -2.82 51.36 -28.04
N THR A 6 -1.83 52.15 -27.63
CA THR A 6 -0.70 51.65 -26.84
C THR A 6 -1.16 51.18 -25.46
N TYR A 7 -2.00 51.95 -24.77
CA TYR A 7 -2.56 51.53 -23.48
C TYR A 7 -3.45 50.29 -23.60
N ALA A 8 -4.24 50.16 -24.66
CA ALA A 8 -5.01 48.95 -24.93
C ALA A 8 -4.12 47.72 -25.14
N ALA A 9 -3.01 47.85 -25.90
CA ALA A 9 -2.07 46.75 -26.13
C ALA A 9 -1.35 46.31 -24.83
N VAL A 10 -0.95 47.26 -24.00
CA VAL A 10 -0.34 46.98 -22.68
C VAL A 10 -1.35 46.36 -21.73
N ALA A 11 -2.58 46.91 -21.65
CA ALA A 11 -3.64 46.37 -20.81
C ALA A 11 -4.01 44.93 -21.23
N LEU A 12 -4.08 44.66 -22.53
CA LEU A 12 -4.32 43.31 -23.06
C LEU A 12 -3.18 42.36 -22.69
N PHE A 13 -1.93 42.77 -22.87
CA PHE A 13 -0.76 41.95 -22.52
C PHE A 13 -0.72 41.61 -21.03
N VAL A 14 -0.92 42.60 -20.16
CA VAL A 14 -0.98 42.40 -18.70
C VAL A 14 -2.18 41.52 -18.31
N GLY A 15 -3.33 41.72 -18.96
CA GLY A 15 -4.52 40.89 -18.75
C GLY A 15 -4.29 39.42 -19.11
N VAL A 16 -3.67 39.15 -20.25
CA VAL A 16 -3.34 37.78 -20.68
C VAL A 16 -2.27 37.16 -19.79
N LEU A 17 -1.27 37.92 -19.35
CA LEU A 17 -0.31 37.45 -18.34
C LEU A 17 -1.01 37.09 -17.02
N GLY A 18 -1.96 37.91 -16.56
CA GLY A 18 -2.75 37.63 -15.36
C GLY A 18 -3.58 36.34 -15.48
N VAL A 19 -4.25 36.14 -16.62
CA VAL A 19 -5.00 34.89 -16.89
C VAL A 19 -4.06 33.69 -16.95
N SER A 20 -2.93 33.81 -17.64
CA SER A 20 -1.90 32.76 -17.71
C SER A 20 -1.40 32.41 -16.31
N TRP A 21 -1.06 33.39 -15.48
CA TRP A 21 -0.64 33.19 -14.10
C TRP A 21 -1.68 32.45 -13.25
N LEU A 22 -2.96 32.84 -13.37
CA LEU A 22 -4.05 32.24 -12.60
C LEU A 22 -4.43 30.83 -13.06
N THR A 23 -4.15 30.49 -14.32
CA THR A 23 -4.51 29.20 -14.93
C THR A 23 -3.32 28.26 -15.06
N HIS A 24 -2.10 28.76 -14.89
CA HIS A 24 -0.87 27.97 -14.95
C HIS A 24 -0.90 26.86 -13.90
N GLY A 25 -0.89 25.61 -14.36
CA GLY A 25 -0.91 24.42 -13.50
C GLY A 25 -2.29 23.93 -13.07
N ARG A 26 -3.40 24.59 -13.44
CA ARG A 26 -4.75 24.08 -13.15
C ARG A 26 -5.17 23.00 -14.15
N GLY A 27 -5.80 21.93 -13.65
CA GLY A 27 -6.43 20.88 -14.47
C GLY A 27 -5.54 19.69 -14.87
N VAL A 28 -4.26 19.67 -14.46
CA VAL A 28 -3.37 18.53 -14.78
C VAL A 28 -3.52 17.39 -13.77
N VAL A 29 -3.56 17.70 -12.47
CA VAL A 29 -3.67 16.70 -11.39
C VAL A 29 -5.14 16.44 -11.10
N HIS A 30 -5.58 15.20 -11.32
CA HIS A 30 -6.97 14.76 -11.12
C HIS A 30 -7.05 13.24 -11.03
N ASN A 31 -8.11 12.69 -10.43
CA ASN A 31 -8.32 11.24 -10.41
C ASN A 31 -8.49 10.68 -11.84
N ASP A 32 -7.86 9.54 -12.12
CA ASP A 32 -7.93 8.86 -13.41
C ASP A 32 -7.85 7.35 -13.19
N ALA A 33 -9.02 6.71 -13.04
CA ALA A 33 -9.11 5.29 -12.76
C ALA A 33 -8.51 4.41 -13.88
N ALA A 34 -8.56 4.86 -15.14
CA ALA A 34 -8.02 4.12 -16.28
C ALA A 34 -6.48 4.03 -16.25
N ARG A 35 -5.81 5.02 -15.67
CA ARG A 35 -4.36 5.00 -15.39
C ARG A 35 -4.01 4.51 -13.99
N HIS A 36 -4.98 3.91 -13.28
CA HIS A 36 -4.84 3.52 -11.88
C HIS A 36 -4.42 4.70 -10.98
N ILE A 37 -5.06 5.86 -11.11
CA ILE A 37 -4.78 7.04 -10.29
C ILE A 37 -6.02 7.41 -9.46
N SER A 38 -5.82 7.47 -8.15
CA SER A 38 -6.79 8.00 -7.20
C SER A 38 -5.99 8.67 -6.08
N ILE A 39 -6.23 9.95 -5.87
CA ILE A 39 -5.48 10.79 -4.93
C ILE A 39 -6.30 10.86 -3.65
N PRO A 40 -5.75 10.43 -2.51
CA PRO A 40 -6.46 10.53 -1.23
C PRO A 40 -6.60 11.99 -0.80
N GLN A 41 -7.64 12.30 -0.02
CA GLN A 41 -7.86 13.64 0.50
C GLN A 41 -6.75 14.08 1.46
N ALA A 42 -6.31 13.17 2.34
CA ALA A 42 -5.16 13.37 3.22
C ALA A 42 -3.94 12.72 2.60
N LEU A 43 -2.84 13.46 2.45
CA LEU A 43 -1.59 12.93 1.90
C LEU A 43 -0.69 12.31 2.96
N THR A 44 -0.91 12.65 4.22
CA THR A 44 -0.20 12.11 5.38
C THR A 44 -1.15 11.65 6.47
N VAL A 45 -0.73 10.65 7.24
CA VAL A 45 -1.50 10.06 8.34
C VAL A 45 -0.54 9.70 9.49
N PRO A 46 -0.86 10.03 10.76
CA PRO A 46 -0.04 9.59 11.89
C PRO A 46 -0.25 8.10 12.20
N LEU A 47 0.84 7.41 12.52
CA LEU A 47 0.85 6.07 13.10
C LEU A 47 1.61 6.12 14.44
N GLN A 48 0.93 5.73 15.51
CA GLN A 48 1.55 5.52 16.82
C GLN A 48 2.09 4.11 16.90
N VAL A 49 3.37 3.97 17.25
CA VAL A 49 4.04 2.67 17.42
C VAL A 49 4.71 2.59 18.78
N GLN A 50 4.48 1.48 19.49
CA GLN A 50 5.27 1.07 20.64
C GLN A 50 5.85 -0.32 20.36
N ALA A 51 7.05 -0.59 20.86
CA ALA A 51 7.64 -1.92 20.85
C ALA A 51 7.97 -2.33 22.29
N ALA A 52 7.87 -3.62 22.58
CA ALA A 52 8.28 -4.21 23.84
C ALA A 52 8.78 -5.63 23.61
N TYR A 53 9.73 -6.09 24.42
CA TYR A 53 10.32 -7.42 24.31
C TYR A 53 10.72 -7.97 25.69
N ASN A 54 10.85 -9.28 25.78
CA ASN A 54 11.47 -9.96 26.91
C ASN A 54 12.52 -10.96 26.36
N ASP A 55 12.79 -12.06 27.04
CA ASP A 55 13.80 -13.04 26.55
C ASP A 55 13.25 -13.99 25.47
N THR A 56 11.94 -14.04 25.26
CA THR A 56 11.28 -15.01 24.36
C THR A 56 10.43 -14.38 23.27
N THR A 57 9.91 -13.18 23.51
CA THR A 57 8.79 -12.61 22.75
C THR A 57 9.04 -11.14 22.48
N ILE A 58 8.66 -10.71 21.28
CA ILE A 58 8.62 -9.30 20.88
C ILE A 58 7.19 -8.93 20.48
N SER A 59 6.77 -7.73 20.87
CA SER A 59 5.44 -7.20 20.63
C SER A 59 5.51 -5.79 20.07
N PHE A 60 4.64 -5.51 19.10
CA PHE A 60 4.44 -4.20 18.50
C PHE A 60 3.00 -3.78 18.65
N ARG A 61 2.76 -2.59 19.19
CA ARG A 61 1.45 -1.98 19.27
C ARG A 61 1.35 -0.84 18.28
N TYR A 62 0.29 -0.87 17.48
CA TYR A 62 -0.01 0.09 16.43
C TYR A 62 -1.32 0.79 16.73
N ARG A 63 -1.35 2.10 16.55
CA ARG A 63 -2.58 2.89 16.60
C ARG A 63 -2.62 3.95 15.51
N TRP A 64 -3.67 3.96 14.70
CA TRP A 64 -3.84 4.89 13.59
C TRP A 64 -5.30 5.30 13.41
N PRO A 65 -5.57 6.51 12.87
CA PRO A 65 -6.92 6.95 12.60
C PRO A 65 -7.52 6.23 11.38
N SER A 66 -8.75 5.77 11.51
CA SER A 66 -9.58 5.27 10.40
C SER A 66 -11.02 5.77 10.61
N PRO A 67 -11.62 6.52 9.67
CA PRO A 67 -12.95 7.12 9.85
C PRO A 67 -14.05 6.10 10.11
N ARG A 68 -13.89 4.89 9.57
CA ARG A 68 -14.80 3.75 9.74
C ARG A 68 -13.97 2.47 9.83
N PRO A 69 -14.44 1.44 10.56
CA PRO A 69 -13.74 0.18 10.61
C PRO A 69 -13.86 -0.55 9.27
N GLY A 70 -12.76 -0.71 8.53
CA GLY A 70 -12.71 -1.57 7.35
C GLY A 70 -12.66 -3.06 7.75
N ILE A 71 -13.79 -3.66 8.14
CA ILE A 71 -13.84 -5.07 8.61
C ILE A 71 -14.30 -6.08 7.57
N PHE A 72 -14.65 -5.63 6.36
CA PHE A 72 -15.05 -6.50 5.26
C PHE A 72 -13.96 -6.57 4.18
N HIS A 73 -13.81 -7.74 3.59
CA HIS A 73 -13.08 -7.97 2.35
C HIS A 73 -14.00 -8.74 1.41
N ASP A 74 -13.78 -8.61 0.10
CA ASP A 74 -14.62 -9.13 -0.98
C ASP A 74 -15.62 -10.26 -0.64
N VAL A 75 -16.84 -10.14 -1.18
CA VAL A 75 -17.99 -10.98 -0.81
C VAL A 75 -18.61 -11.63 -2.04
N LEU A 76 -19.44 -12.64 -1.80
CA LEU A 76 -20.32 -13.26 -2.77
C LEU A 76 -21.74 -12.75 -2.48
N ARG A 77 -22.32 -11.97 -3.38
CA ARG A 77 -23.70 -11.45 -3.27
C ARG A 77 -24.58 -12.24 -4.24
N TYR A 78 -25.73 -12.73 -3.80
CA TYR A 78 -26.76 -13.25 -4.67
C TYR A 78 -27.53 -12.08 -5.31
N ASP A 79 -27.65 -12.06 -6.64
CA ASP A 79 -28.32 -10.98 -7.40
C ASP A 79 -29.79 -11.27 -7.76
N GLY A 80 -30.37 -12.30 -7.13
CA GLY A 80 -31.68 -12.85 -7.46
C GLY A 80 -31.63 -13.95 -8.52
N LYS A 81 -30.50 -14.14 -9.22
CA LYS A 81 -30.31 -15.18 -10.23
C LYS A 81 -29.03 -16.00 -10.01
N ALA A 82 -27.94 -15.34 -9.63
CA ALA A 82 -26.62 -15.94 -9.50
C ALA A 82 -25.81 -15.31 -8.36
N TRP A 83 -24.79 -16.04 -7.92
CA TRP A 83 -23.79 -15.50 -7.01
C TRP A 83 -22.73 -14.73 -7.78
N VAL A 84 -22.54 -13.47 -7.42
CA VAL A 84 -21.56 -12.58 -8.04
C VAL A 84 -20.56 -12.07 -7.01
N VAL A 85 -19.31 -11.89 -7.44
CA VAL A 85 -18.26 -11.33 -6.60
C VAL A 85 -18.45 -9.81 -6.50
N ARG A 86 -18.43 -9.28 -5.27
CA ARG A 86 -18.42 -7.84 -4.96
C ARG A 86 -17.22 -7.50 -4.09
N GLY A 87 -16.77 -6.24 -4.12
CA GLY A 87 -15.61 -5.80 -3.33
C GLY A 87 -14.25 -6.07 -3.97
N GLY A 88 -14.18 -6.26 -5.29
CA GLY A 88 -12.90 -6.26 -6.01
C GLY A 88 -12.09 -4.98 -5.76
N ALA A 89 -10.76 -5.06 -5.80
CA ALA A 89 -9.91 -3.88 -5.68
C ALA A 89 -10.17 -2.92 -6.85
N VAL A 90 -10.21 -1.63 -6.57
CA VAL A 90 -10.37 -0.55 -7.56
C VAL A 90 -9.35 0.54 -7.26
N ALA A 91 -9.25 1.52 -8.17
CA ALA A 91 -8.45 2.70 -7.90
C ALA A 91 -9.05 3.52 -6.75
N GLY A 92 -8.29 3.64 -5.66
CA GLY A 92 -8.71 4.35 -4.45
C GLY A 92 -9.63 3.53 -3.56
N SER A 93 -10.60 4.21 -2.94
CA SER A 93 -11.58 3.61 -2.03
C SER A 93 -12.62 2.80 -2.80
N GLN A 94 -12.83 1.55 -2.38
CA GLN A 94 -13.86 0.69 -2.95
C GLN A 94 -15.25 1.20 -2.54
N PRO A 95 -16.17 1.45 -3.50
CA PRO A 95 -17.43 2.16 -3.24
C PRO A 95 -18.36 1.53 -2.21
N ASP A 96 -18.34 0.20 -2.08
CA ASP A 96 -19.19 -0.56 -1.15
C ASP A 96 -18.55 -0.71 0.24
N GLY A 97 -17.33 -0.19 0.45
CA GLY A 97 -16.60 -0.35 1.70
C GLY A 97 -15.98 -1.74 1.92
N LEU A 98 -15.88 -2.57 0.88
CA LEU A 98 -15.51 -3.99 0.95
C LEU A 98 -14.00 -4.26 0.80
N HIS A 99 -13.17 -3.35 1.29
CA HIS A 99 -11.74 -3.60 1.48
C HIS A 99 -11.36 -3.35 2.92
N GLU A 100 -10.73 -4.35 3.49
CA GLU A 100 -10.38 -4.30 4.91
C GLU A 100 -9.23 -3.33 5.18
N ASP A 101 -9.26 -2.73 6.37
CA ASP A 101 -8.13 -1.98 6.92
C ASP A 101 -6.99 -2.94 7.27
N ARG A 102 -5.76 -2.43 7.17
CA ARG A 102 -4.53 -3.23 7.32
C ARG A 102 -3.45 -2.41 7.99
N VAL A 103 -2.60 -3.09 8.74
CA VAL A 103 -1.28 -2.58 9.13
C VAL A 103 -0.24 -3.62 8.72
N ALA A 104 0.85 -3.16 8.14
CA ALA A 104 1.97 -4.00 7.77
C ALA A 104 3.29 -3.37 8.23
N MET A 105 4.26 -4.23 8.54
CA MET A 105 5.60 -3.84 8.96
C MET A 105 6.62 -4.72 8.24
N MET A 106 7.57 -4.08 7.57
CA MET A 106 8.77 -4.74 7.08
C MET A 106 9.87 -4.67 8.14
N VAL A 107 10.60 -5.76 8.34
CA VAL A 107 11.72 -5.89 9.27
C VAL A 107 12.97 -6.31 8.49
N ASP A 108 14.09 -5.66 8.81
CA ASP A 108 15.43 -6.04 8.37
C ASP A 108 16.41 -5.95 9.55
N ASP A 109 17.39 -6.84 9.55
CA ASP A 109 18.45 -6.98 10.54
C ASP A 109 19.80 -6.40 10.05
N GLY A 110 19.76 -5.58 8.99
CA GLY A 110 20.93 -4.98 8.34
C GLY A 110 21.49 -5.79 7.17
N ARG A 111 20.88 -6.95 6.84
CA ARG A 111 21.33 -7.80 5.73
C ARG A 111 20.76 -7.41 4.37
N VAL A 112 19.75 -6.54 4.32
CA VAL A 112 19.28 -5.92 3.07
C VAL A 112 19.88 -4.53 2.93
N PRO A 113 20.92 -4.34 2.08
CA PRO A 113 21.49 -3.02 1.85
C PRO A 113 20.43 -2.03 1.38
N GLU A 114 20.68 -0.75 1.67
CA GLU A 114 19.83 0.37 1.29
C GLU A 114 18.45 0.45 1.99
N PHE A 115 17.95 -0.63 2.61
CA PHE A 115 16.65 -0.61 3.30
C PHE A 115 16.63 0.40 4.45
N GLY A 116 17.70 0.47 5.25
CA GLY A 116 17.80 1.48 6.31
C GLY A 116 17.87 2.94 5.83
N ARG A 117 18.13 3.16 4.53
CA ARG A 117 18.26 4.49 3.92
C ARG A 117 17.01 4.93 3.17
N TYR A 118 16.29 3.99 2.54
CA TYR A 118 15.16 4.28 1.65
C TYR A 118 13.86 3.54 2.02
N GLY A 119 13.89 2.65 3.01
CA GLY A 119 12.71 1.89 3.47
C GLY A 119 12.07 1.08 2.35
N GLY A 120 10.74 1.06 2.33
CA GLY A 120 9.96 0.27 1.38
C GLY A 120 10.16 0.61 -0.10
N TYR A 121 10.75 1.78 -0.44
CA TYR A 121 11.00 2.16 -1.84
C TYR A 121 11.86 1.16 -2.59
N ILE A 122 12.83 0.52 -1.92
CA ILE A 122 13.71 -0.47 -2.58
C ILE A 122 12.92 -1.69 -3.08
N ALA A 123 11.77 -1.97 -2.47
CA ALA A 123 10.92 -3.11 -2.79
C ALA A 123 9.88 -2.79 -3.89
N ILE A 124 9.80 -1.52 -4.32
CA ILE A 124 8.88 -1.09 -5.38
C ILE A 124 9.59 -1.21 -6.71
N GLY A 125 9.49 -2.39 -7.31
CA GLY A 125 10.03 -2.69 -8.63
C GLY A 125 9.27 -2.03 -9.79
N HIS A 126 9.71 -2.35 -11.00
CA HIS A 126 9.05 -1.92 -12.23
C HIS A 126 7.75 -2.73 -12.50
N ARG A 127 6.70 -2.06 -13.03
CA ARG A 127 5.41 -2.64 -13.50
C ARG A 127 4.61 -3.45 -12.46
N LEU A 128 4.63 -3.06 -11.18
CA LEU A 128 3.87 -3.78 -10.14
C LEU A 128 2.35 -3.62 -10.29
N ALA A 129 1.59 -4.50 -9.63
CA ALA A 129 0.14 -4.47 -9.60
C ALA A 129 -0.41 -3.13 -9.10
N GLY A 130 -1.42 -2.61 -9.80
CA GLY A 130 -2.03 -1.31 -9.55
C GLY A 130 -1.23 -0.10 -10.03
N THR A 131 -0.06 -0.27 -10.66
CA THR A 131 0.66 0.84 -11.32
C THR A 131 0.10 1.09 -12.73
N ALA A 132 0.31 2.27 -13.28
CA ALA A 132 -0.18 2.67 -14.60
C ALA A 132 0.43 1.84 -15.74
N ASN A 133 1.59 1.21 -15.50
CA ASN A 133 2.28 0.35 -16.45
C ASN A 133 2.34 -1.12 -15.97
N GLU A 134 1.37 -1.54 -15.16
CA GLU A 134 1.24 -2.88 -14.60
C GLU A 134 1.50 -3.99 -15.65
N VAL A 135 2.22 -5.03 -15.21
CA VAL A 135 2.35 -6.27 -15.97
C VAL A 135 1.07 -7.09 -15.85
N SER A 136 0.60 -7.68 -16.95
CA SER A 136 -0.59 -8.52 -16.87
C SER A 136 -0.34 -9.78 -16.04
N GLY A 137 -1.35 -10.23 -15.29
CA GLY A 137 -1.23 -11.48 -14.52
C GLY A 137 -0.89 -12.69 -15.39
N ARG A 138 -1.34 -12.71 -16.65
CA ARG A 138 -0.99 -13.75 -17.63
C ARG A 138 0.52 -13.79 -17.94
N GLU A 139 1.15 -12.63 -18.11
CA GLU A 139 2.60 -12.56 -18.32
C GLU A 139 3.36 -13.04 -17.07
N VAL A 140 2.89 -12.67 -15.87
CA VAL A 140 3.52 -13.12 -14.61
C VAL A 140 3.39 -14.64 -14.46
N GLN A 141 2.19 -15.20 -14.65
CA GLN A 141 1.95 -16.65 -14.59
C GLN A 141 2.78 -17.43 -15.61
N ALA A 142 3.01 -16.86 -16.78
CA ALA A 142 3.84 -17.48 -17.81
C ALA A 142 5.34 -17.48 -17.47
N HIS A 143 5.80 -16.57 -16.61
CA HIS A 143 7.20 -16.44 -16.25
C HIS A 143 7.73 -17.73 -15.57
N PRO A 144 8.86 -18.32 -16.01
CA PRO A 144 9.35 -19.59 -15.50
C PRO A 144 9.57 -19.61 -13.98
N TYR A 145 10.23 -18.59 -13.44
CA TYR A 145 10.46 -18.50 -12.00
C TYR A 145 9.26 -17.90 -11.23
N LEU A 146 8.86 -16.67 -11.51
CA LEU A 146 7.81 -15.97 -10.75
C LEU A 146 6.45 -16.68 -10.81
N GLY A 147 5.99 -17.06 -12.01
CA GLY A 147 4.69 -17.71 -12.19
C GLY A 147 4.72 -19.20 -11.93
N GLN A 148 5.54 -19.94 -12.68
CA GLN A 148 5.50 -21.41 -12.63
C GLN A 148 6.15 -21.99 -11.37
N ARG A 149 7.26 -21.40 -10.89
CA ARG A 149 7.97 -21.90 -9.70
C ARG A 149 7.44 -21.32 -8.39
N LEU A 150 7.19 -20.01 -8.32
CA LEU A 150 6.71 -19.33 -7.10
C LEU A 150 5.18 -19.19 -7.02
N GLY A 151 4.45 -19.47 -8.09
CA GLY A 151 2.98 -19.41 -8.10
C GLY A 151 2.40 -18.00 -8.07
N LEU A 152 3.18 -16.99 -8.45
CA LEU A 152 2.69 -15.60 -8.50
C LEU A 152 1.76 -15.39 -9.69
N ASP A 153 0.69 -14.62 -9.47
CA ASP A 153 -0.32 -14.29 -10.47
C ASP A 153 -0.43 -12.79 -10.78
N GLU A 154 0.35 -11.96 -10.08
CA GLU A 154 0.41 -10.51 -10.26
C GLU A 154 1.84 -9.98 -10.03
N GLY A 155 2.14 -8.80 -10.57
CA GLY A 155 3.41 -8.12 -10.32
C GLY A 155 3.47 -7.64 -8.87
N THR A 156 4.33 -8.23 -8.05
CA THR A 156 4.41 -7.92 -6.62
C THR A 156 5.74 -7.28 -6.23
N LYS A 157 5.84 -6.78 -4.99
CA LYS A 157 7.07 -6.22 -4.42
C LYS A 157 8.24 -7.22 -4.54
N TYR A 158 9.44 -6.73 -4.84
CA TYR A 158 10.65 -7.57 -4.88
C TYR A 158 11.89 -6.74 -4.56
N LEU A 159 12.93 -7.38 -4.03
CA LEU A 159 14.20 -6.73 -3.73
C LEU A 159 15.08 -6.57 -4.97
N PRO A 160 15.84 -5.45 -5.12
CA PRO A 160 16.58 -5.15 -6.34
C PRO A 160 17.62 -6.22 -6.70
N GLY A 161 18.30 -6.78 -5.70
CA GLY A 161 19.33 -7.81 -5.89
C GLY A 161 18.80 -9.14 -6.43
N THR A 162 17.47 -9.30 -6.54
CA THR A 162 16.85 -10.49 -7.14
C THR A 162 16.67 -10.39 -8.65
N ARG A 163 17.14 -9.28 -9.25
CA ARG A 163 17.06 -8.97 -10.68
C ARG A 163 18.44 -8.66 -11.25
N SER A 164 18.70 -9.09 -12.48
CA SER A 164 19.91 -8.69 -13.22
C SER A 164 19.77 -7.31 -13.86
N ASN A 165 18.54 -6.83 -14.08
CA ASN A 165 18.26 -5.49 -14.57
C ASN A 165 17.16 -4.82 -13.74
N LEU A 166 17.51 -3.69 -13.13
CA LEU A 166 16.60 -2.92 -12.29
C LEU A 166 15.32 -2.43 -13.00
N ASN A 167 15.41 -2.21 -14.31
CA ASN A 167 14.30 -1.72 -15.13
C ASN A 167 13.42 -2.85 -15.69
N ASP A 168 13.75 -4.11 -15.41
CA ASP A 168 13.02 -5.25 -15.96
C ASP A 168 12.57 -6.21 -14.85
N TRP A 169 11.26 -6.24 -14.63
CA TRP A 169 10.61 -7.09 -13.64
C TRP A 169 10.82 -8.60 -13.91
N ALA A 170 11.05 -8.99 -15.17
CA ALA A 170 11.21 -10.38 -15.60
C ALA A 170 12.67 -10.86 -15.54
N SER A 171 13.62 -9.97 -15.25
CA SER A 171 15.06 -10.28 -15.25
C SER A 171 15.51 -11.02 -13.98
N THR A 172 14.75 -12.03 -13.51
CA THR A 172 15.06 -12.77 -12.28
C THR A 172 16.43 -13.44 -12.37
N LEU A 173 17.23 -13.33 -11.30
CA LEU A 173 18.42 -14.17 -11.16
C LEU A 173 18.05 -15.67 -11.14
N PRO A 174 18.97 -16.56 -11.53
CA PRO A 174 18.78 -18.02 -11.44
C PRO A 174 18.33 -18.48 -10.06
N GLU A 175 17.50 -19.54 -9.98
CA GLU A 175 16.94 -20.02 -8.70
C GLU A 175 18.01 -20.32 -7.65
N ALA A 176 19.16 -20.89 -8.03
CA ALA A 176 20.26 -21.14 -7.09
C ALA A 176 20.79 -19.85 -6.44
N GLU A 177 20.91 -18.77 -7.20
CA GLU A 177 21.32 -17.46 -6.67
C GLU A 177 20.22 -16.85 -5.79
N GLN A 178 18.95 -17.01 -6.16
CA GLN A 178 17.82 -16.57 -5.31
C GLN A 178 17.85 -17.28 -3.95
N GLN A 179 18.09 -18.59 -3.94
CA GLN A 179 18.19 -19.36 -2.71
C GLN A 179 19.44 -18.98 -1.90
N ALA A 180 20.56 -18.65 -2.55
CA ALA A 180 21.75 -18.14 -1.88
C ALA A 180 21.48 -16.78 -1.20
N LEU A 181 20.75 -15.87 -1.87
CA LEU A 181 20.31 -14.60 -1.29
C LEU A 181 19.46 -14.80 -0.03
N ILE A 182 18.44 -15.66 -0.08
CA ILE A 182 17.62 -16.01 1.10
C ILE A 182 18.49 -16.58 2.21
N SER A 183 19.40 -17.51 1.89
CA SER A 183 20.30 -18.13 2.87
C SER A 183 21.24 -17.12 3.55
N ALA A 184 21.62 -16.07 2.82
CA ALA A 184 22.43 -14.97 3.33
C ALA A 184 21.60 -13.93 4.10
N GLY A 185 20.28 -14.11 4.22
CA GLY A 185 19.35 -13.20 4.88
C GLY A 185 18.96 -11.98 4.03
N TYR A 186 19.13 -12.03 2.70
CA TYR A 186 18.69 -10.97 1.79
C TYR A 186 17.19 -11.09 1.48
N PHE A 187 16.37 -10.77 2.48
CA PHE A 187 14.91 -10.65 2.40
C PHE A 187 14.43 -9.65 3.45
N LEU A 188 13.24 -9.09 3.24
CA LEU A 188 12.53 -8.33 4.28
C LEU A 188 11.44 -9.24 4.84
N ASP A 189 11.44 -9.44 6.15
CA ASP A 189 10.35 -10.07 6.88
C ASP A 189 9.15 -9.09 6.90
N LEU A 190 7.94 -9.58 6.64
CA LEU A 190 6.74 -8.78 6.39
C LEU A 190 5.57 -9.26 7.24
N TRP A 191 5.33 -8.53 8.33
CA TRP A 191 4.16 -8.73 9.19
C TRP A 191 2.96 -8.06 8.55
N HIS A 192 1.84 -8.78 8.41
CA HIS A 192 0.68 -8.24 7.72
C HIS A 192 -0.64 -8.58 8.42
N TRP A 193 -1.09 -7.66 9.26
CA TRP A 193 -2.41 -7.76 9.88
C TRP A 193 -3.50 -7.19 8.97
N ARG A 194 -4.63 -7.90 8.96
CA ARG A 194 -5.79 -7.69 8.09
C ARG A 194 -7.08 -7.82 8.88
N ALA A 195 -7.90 -6.77 8.88
CA ALA A 195 -9.06 -6.67 9.74
C ALA A 195 -10.15 -7.73 9.50
N ASN A 196 -10.30 -8.27 8.28
CA ASN A 196 -11.24 -9.35 7.97
C ASN A 196 -10.53 -10.71 7.92
N ARG A 197 -9.43 -10.80 7.18
CA ARG A 197 -8.80 -12.08 6.83
C ARG A 197 -7.92 -12.70 7.92
N SER A 198 -7.58 -11.94 8.96
CA SER A 198 -6.67 -12.42 10.01
C SER A 198 -7.16 -12.08 11.43
N ASN A 199 -7.74 -10.89 11.64
CA ASN A 199 -8.19 -10.46 12.96
C ASN A 199 -9.21 -11.40 13.64
N PRO A 200 -10.23 -11.94 12.95
CA PRO A 200 -11.18 -12.88 13.57
C PRO A 200 -10.56 -14.19 14.04
N MET A 201 -9.37 -14.52 13.50
CA MET A 201 -8.58 -15.69 13.89
C MET A 201 -7.53 -15.37 14.96
N GLY A 202 -7.38 -14.09 15.35
CA GLY A 202 -6.38 -13.66 16.33
C GLY A 202 -4.93 -13.78 15.84
N VAL A 203 -4.69 -13.68 14.53
CA VAL A 203 -3.36 -13.81 13.92
C VAL A 203 -3.07 -12.64 12.97
N ALA A 204 -1.83 -12.56 12.48
CA ALA A 204 -1.45 -11.83 11.28
C ALA A 204 -0.81 -12.80 10.27
N ASP A 205 -0.80 -12.45 8.98
CA ASP A 205 -0.10 -13.27 7.97
C ASP A 205 1.40 -12.97 8.09
N ASP A 206 2.22 -14.01 8.27
CA ASP A 206 3.68 -13.90 8.18
C ASP A 206 4.14 -14.16 6.74
N GLN A 207 4.97 -13.24 6.26
CA GLN A 207 5.32 -13.12 4.85
C GLN A 207 6.76 -12.61 4.73
N MET A 208 7.28 -12.66 3.50
CA MET A 208 8.54 -12.01 3.18
C MET A 208 8.52 -11.29 1.82
N VAL A 209 9.45 -10.35 1.65
CA VAL A 209 9.79 -9.76 0.36
C VAL A 209 11.20 -10.17 -0.03
N ALA A 210 11.28 -10.94 -1.11
CA ALA A 210 12.52 -11.35 -1.77
C ALA A 210 12.37 -11.22 -3.28
N ALA A 211 12.33 -12.32 -4.05
CA ALA A 211 12.09 -12.27 -5.50
C ALA A 211 10.65 -11.86 -5.86
N GLY A 212 9.76 -11.93 -4.87
CA GLY A 212 8.39 -11.42 -4.84
C GLY A 212 7.96 -11.20 -3.39
N ARG A 213 6.72 -10.74 -3.15
CA ARG A 213 6.06 -10.89 -1.85
C ARG A 213 5.56 -12.32 -1.74
N LEU A 214 6.20 -13.10 -0.89
CA LEU A 214 5.93 -14.51 -0.68
C LEU A 214 5.30 -14.71 0.69
N SER A 215 4.58 -15.82 0.83
CA SER A 215 4.16 -16.30 2.15
C SER A 215 5.24 -17.23 2.70
N ASP A 216 5.40 -17.21 4.01
CA ASP A 216 6.31 -18.12 4.68
C ASP A 216 5.79 -19.55 4.64
N ALA A 217 6.64 -20.50 5.04
CA ALA A 217 6.31 -21.90 4.98
C ALA A 217 5.07 -22.21 5.84
N GLY A 218 4.16 -22.99 5.26
CA GLY A 218 2.96 -23.47 5.94
C GLY A 218 1.66 -22.95 5.34
N ARG A 219 0.63 -22.87 6.18
CA ARG A 219 -0.77 -22.68 5.75
C ARG A 219 -1.29 -21.34 6.25
N GLY A 220 -1.82 -20.51 5.34
CA GLY A 220 -2.41 -19.23 5.69
C GLY A 220 -3.80 -19.33 6.33
N ALA A 221 -4.20 -18.22 6.96
CA ALA A 221 -5.43 -18.11 7.75
C ALA A 221 -6.74 -18.09 6.93
N TYR A 222 -6.67 -18.15 5.59
CA TYR A 222 -7.87 -18.11 4.76
C TYR A 222 -7.73 -18.82 3.40
N VAL A 223 -8.87 -19.15 2.78
CA VAL A 223 -9.00 -19.63 1.39
C VAL A 223 -10.20 -19.00 0.69
N THR A 224 -10.25 -19.14 -0.64
CA THR A 224 -11.38 -18.67 -1.45
C THR A 224 -12.59 -19.61 -1.34
N ASN A 225 -13.75 -19.04 -1.03
CA ASN A 225 -15.06 -19.70 -0.97
C ASN A 225 -15.75 -19.75 -2.34
N TRP A 226 -15.14 -20.36 -3.36
CA TRP A 226 -15.76 -20.38 -4.70
C TRP A 226 -15.61 -21.73 -5.38
N ASP A 227 -16.71 -22.28 -5.88
CA ASP A 227 -16.74 -23.42 -6.79
C ASP A 227 -16.87 -22.88 -8.22
N ALA A 228 -15.79 -22.96 -9.00
CA ALA A 228 -15.77 -22.44 -10.36
C ALA A 228 -16.64 -23.27 -11.32
N ALA A 229 -16.77 -24.58 -11.10
CA ALA A 229 -17.55 -25.46 -11.97
C ALA A 229 -19.05 -25.24 -11.77
N LYS A 230 -19.47 -25.09 -10.51
CA LYS A 230 -20.88 -24.83 -10.15
C LYS A 230 -21.25 -23.35 -10.14
N ARG A 231 -20.26 -22.46 -10.18
CA ARG A 231 -20.42 -20.99 -10.12
C ARG A 231 -21.20 -20.53 -8.88
N GLN A 232 -20.86 -21.09 -7.72
CA GLN A 232 -21.54 -20.84 -6.45
C GLN A 232 -20.54 -20.88 -5.28
N PRO A 233 -20.92 -20.43 -4.06
CA PRO A 233 -20.13 -20.61 -2.86
C PRO A 233 -19.88 -22.10 -2.57
N ARG A 234 -18.74 -22.43 -1.95
CA ARG A 234 -18.43 -23.80 -1.50
C ARG A 234 -19.12 -24.09 -0.17
N VAL A 235 -19.17 -23.09 0.71
CA VAL A 235 -19.76 -23.16 2.04
C VAL A 235 -20.58 -21.90 2.33
N MET A 236 -21.50 -22.02 3.28
CA MET A 236 -22.31 -20.93 3.84
C MET A 236 -22.20 -20.91 5.36
N PHE A 237 -22.74 -19.87 6.00
CA PHE A 237 -22.85 -19.85 7.46
C PHE A 237 -23.73 -21.00 7.95
N ASN A 238 -23.35 -21.62 9.06
CA ASN A 238 -24.13 -22.66 9.70
C ASN A 238 -25.27 -22.05 10.54
N PRO A 239 -26.54 -22.18 10.15
CA PRO A 239 -27.65 -21.57 10.88
C PRO A 239 -27.80 -22.14 12.31
N ALA A 240 -27.36 -23.37 12.55
CA ALA A 240 -27.38 -23.97 13.88
C ALA A 240 -26.30 -23.38 14.82
N ARG A 241 -25.27 -22.71 14.29
CA ARG A 241 -24.18 -22.08 15.07
C ARG A 241 -24.34 -20.58 15.19
N VAL A 242 -24.62 -19.90 14.08
CA VAL A 242 -24.63 -18.43 14.00
C VAL A 242 -26.00 -17.84 13.65
N GLN A 243 -27.05 -18.67 13.66
CA GLN A 243 -28.46 -18.27 13.50
C GLN A 243 -28.79 -17.60 12.17
N ARG A 244 -27.96 -17.82 11.13
CA ARG A 244 -28.16 -17.32 9.76
C ARG A 244 -27.40 -18.17 8.74
N SER A 245 -27.85 -18.15 7.49
CA SER A 245 -27.15 -18.77 6.35
C SER A 245 -26.31 -17.75 5.55
N ALA A 246 -26.69 -16.47 5.60
CA ALA A 246 -26.03 -15.35 4.94
C ALA A 246 -26.20 -14.04 5.72
N LEU A 247 -25.42 -13.03 5.34
CA LEU A 247 -25.56 -11.64 5.74
C LEU A 247 -26.43 -10.88 4.73
N SER A 248 -26.91 -9.69 5.10
CA SER A 248 -27.55 -8.75 4.17
C SER A 248 -26.51 -7.80 3.57
N PHE A 249 -26.48 -7.68 2.24
CA PHE A 249 -25.59 -6.75 1.55
C PHE A 249 -25.83 -5.30 2.00
N ASP A 250 -27.10 -4.91 2.14
CA ASP A 250 -27.48 -3.55 2.53
C ASP A 250 -27.02 -3.25 3.96
N ASP A 251 -27.08 -4.24 4.87
CA ASP A 251 -26.59 -4.10 6.24
C ASP A 251 -25.06 -3.91 6.27
N ILE A 252 -24.34 -4.59 5.38
CA ILE A 252 -22.88 -4.43 5.22
C ILE A 252 -22.57 -3.00 4.76
N VAL A 253 -23.15 -2.55 3.65
CA VAL A 253 -22.84 -1.25 3.04
C VAL A 253 -23.28 -0.09 3.93
N GLN A 254 -24.37 -0.24 4.67
CA GLN A 254 -24.87 0.76 5.61
C GLN A 254 -24.18 0.69 6.99
N GLY A 255 -23.23 -0.22 7.18
CA GLY A 255 -22.44 -0.35 8.41
C GLY A 255 -23.25 -0.81 9.63
N ARG A 256 -24.36 -1.54 9.40
CA ARG A 256 -25.17 -2.13 10.47
C ARG A 256 -24.54 -3.38 11.09
N ILE A 257 -23.62 -4.02 10.37
CA ILE A 257 -22.83 -5.14 10.88
C ILE A 257 -21.50 -4.60 11.38
N GLY A 258 -21.29 -4.67 12.68
CA GLY A 258 -20.10 -4.22 13.38
C GLY A 258 -19.07 -5.33 13.64
N GLN A 259 -17.93 -4.91 14.18
CA GLN A 259 -16.81 -5.81 14.50
C GLN A 259 -17.10 -6.82 15.62
N ASP A 260 -18.18 -6.62 16.38
CA ASP A 260 -18.64 -7.51 17.45
C ASP A 260 -19.71 -8.50 16.96
N ASP A 261 -20.21 -8.34 15.74
CA ASP A 261 -21.17 -9.26 15.11
C ASP A 261 -20.45 -10.43 14.41
N VAL A 262 -21.22 -11.44 14.00
CA VAL A 262 -20.74 -12.44 13.04
C VAL A 262 -20.67 -11.81 11.66
N TYR A 263 -19.47 -11.43 11.21
CA TYR A 263 -19.21 -10.84 9.89
C TYR A 263 -18.26 -11.68 9.02
N ALA A 264 -17.39 -12.47 9.65
CA ALA A 264 -16.42 -13.32 8.97
C ALA A 264 -16.88 -14.77 8.95
N LEU A 265 -16.58 -15.50 7.87
CA LEU A 265 -16.97 -16.90 7.71
C LEU A 265 -15.82 -17.80 8.15
N ARG A 266 -15.91 -18.37 9.35
CA ARG A 266 -14.93 -19.31 9.87
C ARG A 266 -15.28 -20.76 9.51
N GLU A 267 -14.27 -21.60 9.31
CA GLU A 267 -14.45 -23.01 8.94
C GLU A 267 -15.24 -23.81 9.99
N ASP A 268 -15.08 -23.49 11.27
CA ASP A 268 -15.82 -24.07 12.41
C ASP A 268 -17.28 -23.58 12.53
N GLU A 269 -17.63 -22.51 11.80
CA GLU A 269 -18.96 -21.90 11.76
C GLU A 269 -19.64 -22.08 10.40
N ALA A 270 -19.05 -22.86 9.50
CA ALA A 270 -19.52 -23.07 8.14
C ALA A 270 -20.10 -24.48 7.91
N VAL A 271 -20.99 -24.59 6.93
CA VAL A 271 -21.52 -25.86 6.40
C VAL A 271 -21.43 -25.86 4.87
N PRO A 272 -21.45 -27.03 4.20
CA PRO A 272 -21.53 -27.09 2.74
C PRO A 272 -22.66 -26.19 2.21
N PHE A 273 -22.38 -25.49 1.11
CA PHE A 273 -23.36 -24.59 0.52
C PHE A 273 -24.58 -25.36 0.03
N ASP A 274 -25.77 -24.95 0.48
CA ASP A 274 -27.04 -25.53 0.06
C ASP A 274 -27.72 -24.65 -1.00
N ALA A 275 -27.71 -25.14 -2.25
CA ALA A 275 -28.33 -24.45 -3.36
C ALA A 275 -29.88 -24.50 -3.35
N ALA A 276 -30.48 -25.39 -2.55
CA ALA A 276 -31.93 -25.55 -2.48
C ALA A 276 -32.60 -24.55 -1.52
N LEU A 277 -31.83 -23.80 -0.72
CA LEU A 277 -32.37 -22.71 0.08
C LEU A 277 -32.99 -21.61 -0.80
N ALA A 278 -34.04 -20.98 -0.29
CA ALA A 278 -34.73 -19.87 -0.95
C ALA A 278 -33.91 -18.56 -0.83
N TRP A 279 -32.75 -18.52 -1.49
CA TRP A 279 -31.86 -17.36 -1.54
C TRP A 279 -32.57 -16.12 -2.12
N ARG A 280 -32.33 -14.97 -1.52
CA ARG A 280 -32.95 -13.67 -1.85
C ARG A 280 -31.90 -12.71 -2.38
N ASP A 281 -32.31 -11.79 -3.26
CA ASP A 281 -31.41 -10.73 -3.71
C ASP A 281 -30.82 -9.99 -2.50
N GLY A 282 -29.49 -9.81 -2.52
CA GLY A 282 -28.75 -9.20 -1.42
C GLY A 282 -28.21 -10.19 -0.38
N ASP A 283 -28.61 -11.47 -0.39
CA ASP A 283 -27.97 -12.48 0.46
C ASP A 283 -26.48 -12.54 0.16
N THR A 284 -25.66 -12.42 1.20
CA THR A 284 -24.22 -12.21 1.08
C THR A 284 -23.43 -13.16 1.96
N ILE A 285 -22.44 -13.81 1.36
CA ILE A 285 -21.51 -14.71 2.05
C ILE A 285 -20.08 -14.19 1.85
N PRO A 286 -19.24 -14.11 2.90
CA PRO A 286 -17.83 -13.77 2.73
C PRO A 286 -17.14 -14.68 1.69
N ARG A 287 -16.36 -14.09 0.78
CA ARG A 287 -15.60 -14.87 -0.22
C ARG A 287 -14.37 -15.54 0.40
N ARG A 288 -14.02 -15.19 1.64
CA ARG A 288 -12.90 -15.76 2.38
C ARG A 288 -13.43 -16.67 3.48
N ILE A 289 -13.02 -17.93 3.44
CA ILE A 289 -13.21 -18.89 4.54
C ILE A 289 -11.99 -18.75 5.44
N LEU A 290 -12.19 -18.41 6.71
CA LEU A 290 -11.13 -18.31 7.69
C LEU A 290 -10.87 -19.67 8.33
N ARG A 291 -9.60 -20.00 8.51
CA ARG A 291 -9.13 -21.28 9.03
C ARG A 291 -7.89 -21.10 9.88
N THR A 292 -7.57 -22.08 10.72
CA THR A 292 -6.34 -22.07 11.53
C THR A 292 -5.10 -22.08 10.62
N SER A 293 -4.24 -21.08 10.77
CA SER A 293 -2.92 -21.03 10.13
C SER A 293 -1.95 -22.05 10.77
N GLN A 294 -0.90 -22.44 10.05
CA GLN A 294 0.09 -23.43 10.50
C GLN A 294 1.48 -23.11 9.95
N GLY A 295 2.54 -23.59 10.62
CA GLY A 295 3.93 -23.41 10.21
C GLY A 295 4.45 -22.00 10.51
N SER A 296 5.57 -21.63 9.87
CA SER A 296 6.20 -20.30 10.04
C SER A 296 5.22 -19.17 9.72
N ARG A 297 4.36 -19.39 8.72
CA ARG A 297 3.27 -18.46 8.34
C ARG A 297 2.30 -18.09 9.47
N ALA A 298 2.30 -18.84 10.58
CA ALA A 298 1.43 -18.64 11.73
C ALA A 298 2.16 -18.07 12.96
N ASP A 299 3.42 -17.64 12.84
CA ASP A 299 4.23 -17.22 13.99
C ASP A 299 3.73 -15.92 14.65
N ILE A 300 2.98 -15.07 13.92
CA ILE A 300 2.47 -13.79 14.45
C ILE A 300 1.03 -13.92 14.96
N ALA A 301 0.86 -13.64 16.24
CA ALA A 301 -0.44 -13.58 16.90
C ALA A 301 -0.88 -12.14 17.22
N VAL A 302 -2.19 -11.95 17.34
CA VAL A 302 -2.76 -10.74 17.96
C VAL A 302 -2.75 -10.94 19.48
N SER A 303 -2.08 -10.04 20.21
CA SER A 303 -2.13 -10.02 21.67
C SER A 303 -3.36 -9.24 22.14
N GLY A 304 -4.23 -9.89 22.91
CA GLY A 304 -5.49 -9.30 23.37
C GLY A 304 -6.54 -9.25 22.26
N ARG A 305 -7.04 -8.05 21.94
CA ARG A 305 -8.01 -7.84 20.84
C ARG A 305 -7.56 -6.67 19.97
N ALA A 306 -7.47 -6.88 18.67
CA ALA A 306 -7.33 -5.78 17.73
C ALA A 306 -8.71 -5.13 17.50
N ARG A 307 -8.86 -3.86 17.84
CA ARG A 307 -10.16 -3.19 17.94
C ARG A 307 -10.13 -1.83 17.25
N TRP A 308 -11.20 -1.54 16.52
CA TRP A 308 -11.51 -0.18 16.15
C TRP A 308 -12.44 0.44 17.20
N SER A 309 -12.12 1.65 17.66
CA SER A 309 -12.98 2.43 18.55
C SER A 309 -12.62 3.92 18.44
N ASN A 310 -13.63 4.79 18.56
CA ASN A 310 -13.47 6.24 18.57
C ASN A 310 -12.66 6.79 17.38
N GLY A 311 -12.80 6.18 16.19
CA GLY A 311 -12.08 6.61 14.98
C GLY A 311 -10.65 6.09 14.85
N PHE A 312 -10.22 5.12 15.67
CA PHE A 312 -8.87 4.57 15.63
C PHE A 312 -8.88 3.04 15.70
N TRP A 313 -7.96 2.42 14.97
CA TRP A 313 -7.54 1.06 15.25
C TRP A 313 -6.51 1.03 16.38
N ASP A 314 -6.58 0.01 17.23
CA ASP A 314 -5.55 -0.39 18.18
C ASP A 314 -5.27 -1.88 17.96
N VAL A 315 -4.04 -2.18 17.54
CA VAL A 315 -3.62 -3.53 17.15
C VAL A 315 -2.30 -3.84 17.83
N THR A 316 -2.25 -4.95 18.59
CA THR A 316 -0.99 -5.45 19.14
C THR A 316 -0.65 -6.78 18.51
N LEU A 317 0.48 -6.85 17.82
CA LEU A 317 1.03 -8.07 17.23
C LEU A 317 2.19 -8.57 18.08
N THR A 318 2.29 -9.88 18.24
CA THR A 318 3.33 -10.53 19.03
C THR A 318 3.87 -11.75 18.29
N ARG A 319 5.18 -11.96 18.38
CA ARG A 319 5.89 -13.11 17.81
C ARG A 319 6.99 -13.54 18.77
N ARG A 320 7.38 -14.81 18.72
CA ARG A 320 8.64 -15.23 19.34
C ARG A 320 9.80 -14.43 18.74
N MET A 321 10.78 -14.11 19.58
CA MET A 321 12.01 -13.45 19.13
C MET A 321 12.82 -14.37 18.21
N ASP A 322 12.91 -15.65 18.56
CA ASP A 322 13.44 -16.71 17.71
C ASP A 322 12.30 -17.66 17.30
N THR A 323 11.91 -17.60 16.02
CA THR A 323 10.89 -18.47 15.42
C THR A 323 11.43 -19.86 15.11
N GLY A 324 12.75 -20.03 15.03
CA GLY A 324 13.41 -21.23 14.52
C GLY A 324 13.44 -21.31 12.98
N ASN A 325 12.93 -20.29 12.28
CA ASN A 325 12.84 -20.25 10.81
C ASN A 325 13.62 -19.05 10.22
N PRO A 326 14.96 -18.97 10.37
CA PRO A 326 15.74 -17.79 9.95
C PRO A 326 15.80 -17.55 8.42
N ARG A 327 15.22 -18.45 7.63
CA ARG A 327 15.05 -18.29 6.18
C ARG A 327 13.72 -17.61 5.82
N ASP A 328 12.77 -17.61 6.74
CA ASP A 328 11.44 -17.02 6.59
C ASP A 328 11.41 -15.68 7.36
N ASP A 329 11.99 -15.67 8.58
CA ASP A 329 11.89 -14.58 9.54
C ASP A 329 13.22 -13.87 9.86
N LYS A 330 13.12 -12.60 10.24
CA LYS A 330 14.19 -11.91 10.96
C LYS A 330 14.14 -12.27 12.44
N ILE A 331 15.19 -12.94 12.92
CA ILE A 331 15.34 -13.33 14.32
C ILE A 331 15.73 -12.11 15.14
N PHE A 332 14.93 -11.82 16.18
CA PHE A 332 15.23 -10.77 17.13
C PHE A 332 16.11 -11.32 18.25
N VAL A 333 17.18 -10.60 18.56
CA VAL A 333 18.10 -10.85 19.68
C VAL A 333 18.18 -9.63 20.58
N ASP A 334 18.30 -9.85 21.89
CA ASP A 334 18.60 -8.79 22.85
C ASP A 334 19.88 -8.06 22.41
N ARG A 335 19.93 -6.75 22.67
CA ARG A 335 21.01 -5.85 22.22
C ARG A 335 21.14 -5.69 20.70
N GLY A 336 20.17 -6.17 19.93
CA GLY A 336 20.08 -5.99 18.48
C GLY A 336 19.52 -4.63 18.04
N VAL A 337 19.82 -4.26 16.80
CA VAL A 337 19.27 -3.08 16.11
C VAL A 337 18.70 -3.52 14.77
N TYR A 338 17.49 -3.06 14.44
CA TYR A 338 16.74 -3.46 13.25
C TYR A 338 16.24 -2.23 12.51
N GLN A 339 16.01 -2.39 11.21
CA GLN A 339 15.35 -1.40 10.39
C GLN A 339 13.90 -1.81 10.17
N LEU A 340 12.98 -0.86 10.32
CA LEU A 340 11.55 -1.07 10.13
C LEU A 340 10.99 -0.13 9.06
N ALA A 341 9.97 -0.57 8.33
CA ALA A 341 9.13 0.32 7.52
C ALA A 341 7.66 -0.09 7.66
N PHE A 342 6.77 0.88 7.86
CA PHE A 342 5.37 0.63 8.16
C PHE A 342 4.47 0.99 6.98
N ALA A 343 3.31 0.36 6.92
CA ALA A 343 2.25 0.69 5.97
C ALA A 343 0.87 0.50 6.60
N ILE A 344 -0.10 1.33 6.19
CA ILE A 344 -1.51 1.12 6.52
C ILE A 344 -2.42 1.24 5.30
N HIS A 345 -3.45 0.41 5.26
CA HIS A 345 -4.64 0.62 4.43
C HIS A 345 -5.79 1.08 5.32
N ARG A 346 -6.51 2.10 4.86
CA ARG A 346 -7.73 2.63 5.50
C ARG A 346 -8.73 3.07 4.43
N GLU A 347 -9.99 3.27 4.83
CA GLU A 347 -11.04 3.81 3.94
C GLU A 347 -11.30 2.93 2.72
N ALA A 348 -11.38 1.62 2.94
CA ALA A 348 -11.68 0.63 1.91
C ALA A 348 -10.74 0.68 0.70
N THR A 349 -9.46 0.97 0.93
CA THR A 349 -8.44 0.97 -0.11
C THR A 349 -7.74 -0.39 -0.20
N GLY A 350 -7.40 -0.79 -1.42
CA GLY A 350 -6.65 -2.01 -1.72
C GLY A 350 -5.36 -1.73 -2.50
N GLY A 351 -4.58 -2.78 -2.78
CA GLY A 351 -3.42 -2.67 -3.66
C GLY A 351 -2.44 -1.55 -3.27
N ARG A 352 -2.08 -0.71 -4.25
CA ARG A 352 -1.10 0.37 -4.09
C ARG A 352 -1.63 1.61 -3.37
N TRP A 353 -2.93 1.75 -3.14
CA TRP A 353 -3.50 2.90 -2.45
C TRP A 353 -3.38 2.70 -0.94
N HIS A 354 -2.27 3.16 -0.37
CA HIS A 354 -1.92 3.02 1.04
C HIS A 354 -0.94 4.09 1.47
N TYR A 355 -0.75 4.22 2.79
CA TYR A 355 0.25 5.10 3.37
C TYR A 355 1.46 4.28 3.81
N VAL A 356 2.66 4.85 3.67
CA VAL A 356 3.93 4.21 4.01
C VAL A 356 4.80 5.13 4.86
N SER A 357 5.72 4.58 5.64
CA SER A 357 6.71 5.34 6.42
C SER A 357 8.07 5.42 5.71
N LEU A 358 8.86 6.41 6.11
CA LEU A 358 10.32 6.33 6.00
C LEU A 358 10.89 5.27 6.97
N PRO A 359 12.13 4.76 6.75
CA PRO A 359 12.68 3.71 7.60
C PRO A 359 12.91 4.19 9.04
N VAL A 360 12.49 3.40 10.02
CA VAL A 360 12.65 3.64 11.46
C VAL A 360 13.67 2.65 12.02
N THR A 361 14.59 3.12 12.86
CA THR A 361 15.52 2.21 13.57
C THR A 361 14.84 1.71 14.84
N LEU A 362 14.88 0.39 15.09
CA LEU A 362 14.42 -0.25 16.30
C LEU A 362 15.62 -0.73 17.12
N GLY A 363 15.63 -0.41 18.41
CA GLY A 363 16.67 -0.83 19.34
C GLY A 363 16.10 -1.72 20.44
N LEU A 364 16.69 -2.90 20.64
CA LEU A 364 16.42 -3.75 21.79
C LEU A 364 17.53 -3.52 22.81
N GLY A 365 17.33 -2.60 23.76
CA GLY A 365 18.38 -2.24 24.72
C GLY A 365 19.59 -1.54 24.09
N ARG A 366 19.42 -0.92 22.91
CA ARG A 366 20.39 -0.12 22.16
C ARG A 366 19.73 1.17 21.72
N GLU A 367 20.47 2.27 21.62
CA GLU A 367 19.89 3.52 21.13
C GLU A 367 19.40 3.41 19.68
N ALA A 368 18.15 3.84 19.48
CA ALA A 368 17.46 3.86 18.20
C ALA A 368 16.27 4.84 18.27
N THR A 369 15.66 5.11 17.13
CA THR A 369 14.48 5.99 17.02
C THR A 369 13.26 5.39 17.74
N LEU A 370 13.01 4.09 17.56
CA LEU A 370 12.03 3.33 18.32
C LEU A 370 12.76 2.46 19.34
N GLN A 371 12.55 2.74 20.62
CA GLN A 371 13.10 1.96 21.71
C GLN A 371 12.10 0.88 22.13
N ALA A 372 12.49 -0.39 22.05
CA ALA A 372 11.68 -1.46 22.62
C ALA A 372 11.83 -1.48 24.15
N ALA A 373 10.72 -1.42 24.88
CA ALA A 373 10.72 -1.53 26.33
C ALA A 373 10.90 -3.00 26.75
N ARG A 374 11.82 -3.27 27.67
CA ARG A 374 11.89 -4.60 28.29
C ARG A 374 10.71 -4.78 29.24
N PHE A 375 10.09 -5.96 29.27
CA PHE A 375 9.02 -6.28 30.21
C PHE A 375 9.19 -7.67 30.83
N GLU A 376 8.48 -7.91 31.93
CA GLU A 376 8.38 -9.21 32.60
C GLU A 376 6.95 -9.75 32.48
N GLY A 377 6.82 -11.09 32.45
CA GLY A 377 5.53 -11.77 32.30
C GLY A 377 5.12 -12.02 30.84
N GLU A 378 3.82 -12.26 30.62
CA GLU A 378 3.30 -12.69 29.32
C GLU A 378 2.97 -11.54 28.36
N THR A 379 2.56 -10.38 28.89
CA THR A 379 2.12 -9.23 28.07
C THR A 379 2.76 -7.92 28.54
N PRO A 380 3.12 -7.01 27.61
CA PRO A 380 3.71 -5.72 27.99
C PRO A 380 2.71 -4.80 28.69
N GLY A 381 3.18 -4.03 29.66
CA GLY A 381 2.37 -2.99 30.33
C GLY A 381 2.18 -1.68 29.55
N TRP A 382 2.90 -1.49 28.42
CA TRP A 382 2.80 -0.31 27.54
C TRP A 382 2.96 1.06 28.22
N GLN A 383 3.82 1.15 29.23
CA GLN A 383 4.04 2.38 30.01
C GLN A 383 4.89 3.44 29.29
N GLN A 384 5.64 3.03 28.26
CA GLN A 384 6.46 3.91 27.43
C GLN A 384 5.61 4.79 26.50
N PRO A 385 5.99 6.03 26.19
CA PRO A 385 5.26 6.83 25.20
C PRO A 385 5.36 6.19 23.80
N PRO A 386 4.32 6.32 22.95
CA PRO A 386 4.38 5.88 21.56
C PRO A 386 5.29 6.79 20.73
N LEU A 387 6.01 6.20 19.77
CA LEU A 387 6.62 6.93 18.67
C LEU A 387 5.54 7.34 17.67
N ASN A 388 5.43 8.63 17.36
CA ASN A 388 4.58 9.11 16.27
C ASN A 388 5.36 9.05 14.95
N VAL A 389 4.98 8.11 14.09
CA VAL A 389 5.52 7.95 12.73
C VAL A 389 4.58 8.65 11.75
N THR A 390 5.10 9.59 10.97
CA THR A 390 4.34 10.17 9.85
C THR A 390 4.33 9.20 8.69
N LEU A 391 3.14 8.74 8.30
CA LEU A 391 2.95 7.98 7.06
C LEU A 391 2.55 8.93 5.94
N PHE A 392 2.89 8.61 4.70
CA PHE A 392 2.56 9.40 3.53
C PHE A 392 2.13 8.53 2.35
N TYR A 393 1.34 9.11 1.44
CA TYR A 393 0.91 8.45 0.21
C TYR A 393 2.06 8.45 -0.82
N PRO A 394 2.57 7.30 -1.29
CA PRO A 394 3.80 7.25 -2.08
C PRO A 394 3.62 7.49 -3.59
N GLY A 395 2.37 7.62 -4.07
CA GLY A 395 2.09 7.73 -5.50
C GLY A 395 2.57 6.52 -6.30
N GLN A 396 3.12 6.76 -7.50
CA GLN A 396 3.67 5.72 -8.39
C GLN A 396 5.20 5.85 -8.56
N VAL A 397 5.91 6.08 -7.46
CA VAL A 397 7.38 6.14 -7.45
C VAL A 397 7.95 4.75 -7.20
N ASN A 398 8.85 4.31 -8.08
CA ASN A 398 9.50 3.00 -8.00
C ASN A 398 11.04 3.14 -7.97
N TRP A 399 11.72 2.06 -7.57
CA TRP A 399 13.16 2.04 -7.36
C TRP A 399 13.96 2.29 -8.65
N ALA A 400 13.45 1.79 -9.79
CA ALA A 400 14.03 2.03 -11.11
C ALA A 400 14.05 3.53 -11.47
N LEU A 401 12.92 4.21 -11.27
CA LEU A 401 12.79 5.66 -11.45
C LEU A 401 13.78 6.43 -10.56
N LEU A 402 13.84 6.08 -9.26
CA LEU A 402 14.69 6.76 -8.29
C LEU A 402 16.18 6.68 -8.63
N ASN A 403 16.61 5.64 -9.34
CA ASN A 403 17.99 5.44 -9.79
C ASN A 403 18.26 5.95 -11.23
N SER A 404 17.23 6.40 -11.94
CA SER A 404 17.33 6.86 -13.33
C SER A 404 17.71 8.33 -13.45
N SER A 405 18.16 8.76 -14.63
CA SER A 405 18.40 10.17 -14.96
C SER A 405 17.14 11.05 -14.89
N ARG A 406 15.94 10.44 -14.85
CA ARG A 406 14.67 11.16 -14.71
C ARG A 406 14.40 11.66 -13.30
N HIS A 407 15.13 11.16 -12.30
CA HIS A 407 15.07 11.63 -10.93
C HIS A 407 16.28 12.50 -10.61
N ALA A 408 16.05 13.78 -10.31
CA ALA A 408 17.12 14.73 -10.01
C ALA A 408 18.01 14.28 -8.82
N GLY A 409 17.43 13.53 -7.87
CA GLY A 409 18.15 12.96 -6.73
C GLY A 409 18.93 11.68 -7.02
N ALA A 410 18.94 11.14 -8.25
CA ALA A 410 19.56 9.85 -8.54
C ALA A 410 21.07 9.79 -8.24
N GLY A 411 21.78 10.91 -8.34
CA GLY A 411 23.18 11.01 -7.90
C GLY A 411 23.34 10.77 -6.40
N ASN A 412 22.44 11.31 -5.58
CA ASN A 412 22.43 11.10 -4.13
C ASN A 412 22.05 9.66 -3.76
N ILE A 413 21.14 9.03 -4.53
CA ILE A 413 20.80 7.62 -4.34
C ILE A 413 22.05 6.75 -4.57
N ARG A 414 22.78 6.96 -5.68
CA ARG A 414 24.03 6.24 -5.95
C ARG A 414 25.12 6.47 -4.91
N ALA A 415 25.13 7.65 -4.29
CA ALA A 415 26.04 8.00 -3.20
C ALA A 415 25.58 7.46 -1.83
N GLY A 416 24.45 6.73 -1.74
CA GLY A 416 23.93 6.17 -0.50
C GLY A 416 23.43 7.21 0.50
N VAL A 417 23.02 8.39 0.03
CA VAL A 417 22.46 9.45 0.89
C VAL A 417 21.04 9.04 1.31
N PRO A 418 20.73 8.91 2.62
CA PRO A 418 19.40 8.55 3.09
C PRO A 418 18.32 9.53 2.62
N VAL A 419 17.12 9.02 2.30
CA VAL A 419 16.00 9.86 1.80
C VAL A 419 15.66 11.01 2.75
N ARG A 420 15.63 10.71 4.05
CA ARG A 420 15.36 11.64 5.16
C ARG A 420 16.35 12.79 5.28
N TYR A 421 17.50 12.74 4.61
CA TYR A 421 18.46 13.84 4.59
C TYR A 421 17.98 15.03 3.73
N ARG A 422 17.16 14.78 2.71
CA ARG A 422 16.74 15.81 1.74
C ARG A 422 15.22 15.99 1.64
N HIS A 423 14.45 15.07 2.21
CA HIS A 423 13.02 15.02 2.01
C HIS A 423 12.27 14.81 3.31
N SER A 424 11.18 15.56 3.47
CA SER A 424 10.12 15.25 4.42
C SER A 424 9.07 14.32 3.78
N GLU A 425 8.27 13.66 4.61
CA GLU A 425 7.15 12.82 4.20
C GLU A 425 6.12 13.61 3.36
N ASP A 426 5.88 14.88 3.69
CA ASP A 426 4.99 15.76 2.94
C ASP A 426 5.53 16.05 1.52
N GLN A 427 6.82 16.35 1.40
CA GLN A 427 7.47 16.53 0.09
C GLN A 427 7.41 15.24 -0.75
N LEU A 428 7.62 14.09 -0.13
CA LEU A 428 7.54 12.79 -0.80
C LEU A 428 6.11 12.48 -1.27
N ALA A 429 5.10 12.85 -0.49
CA ALA A 429 3.71 12.66 -0.88
C ALA A 429 3.34 13.47 -2.13
N HIS A 430 3.71 14.75 -2.14
CA HIS A 430 3.49 15.64 -3.29
C HIS A 430 4.28 15.17 -4.52
N TYR A 431 5.57 14.84 -4.35
CA TYR A 431 6.38 14.28 -5.42
C TYR A 431 5.77 12.98 -5.99
N GLY A 432 5.25 12.11 -5.11
CA GLY A 432 4.57 10.89 -5.48
C GLY A 432 3.40 11.14 -6.44
N ILE A 433 2.58 12.16 -6.15
CA ILE A 433 1.46 12.58 -7.00
C ILE A 433 1.97 13.21 -8.29
N GLU A 434 2.90 14.15 -8.22
CA GLU A 434 3.47 14.81 -9.41
C GLU A 434 4.02 13.79 -10.41
N MET A 435 4.68 12.73 -9.92
CA MET A 435 5.21 11.68 -10.76
C MET A 435 4.14 10.86 -11.50
N GLU A 436 2.90 10.78 -10.98
CA GLU A 436 1.75 10.18 -11.69
C GLU A 436 1.31 11.01 -12.91
N PHE A 437 1.66 12.30 -12.95
CA PHE A 437 1.30 13.24 -14.01
C PHE A 437 2.51 13.85 -14.72
N ASN A 438 3.73 13.36 -14.49
CA ASN A 438 4.97 14.00 -14.94
C ASN A 438 4.94 14.39 -16.43
N ALA A 439 4.52 13.49 -17.31
CA ALA A 439 4.41 13.79 -18.75
C ALA A 439 3.39 14.89 -19.06
N ALA A 440 2.24 14.88 -18.39
CA ALA A 440 1.20 15.90 -18.56
C ALA A 440 1.65 17.26 -18.01
N ILE A 441 2.34 17.27 -16.86
CA ILE A 441 2.94 18.46 -16.26
C ILE A 441 3.99 19.06 -17.21
N GLN A 442 4.93 18.24 -17.69
CA GLN A 442 5.95 18.69 -18.64
C GLN A 442 5.34 19.25 -19.92
N ARG A 443 4.34 18.58 -20.50
CA ARG A 443 3.61 19.08 -21.67
C ARG A 443 2.95 20.42 -21.39
N GLN A 444 2.27 20.57 -20.26
CA GLN A 444 1.61 21.83 -19.88
C GLN A 444 2.63 22.96 -19.68
N TRP A 445 3.77 22.67 -19.08
CA TRP A 445 4.86 23.63 -18.92
C TRP A 445 5.44 24.06 -20.26
N THR A 446 5.68 23.12 -21.19
CA THR A 446 6.15 23.45 -22.54
C THR A 446 5.13 24.33 -23.28
N LEU A 447 3.84 24.00 -23.22
CA LEU A 447 2.79 24.80 -23.84
C LEU A 447 2.71 26.20 -23.22
N THR A 448 2.82 26.32 -21.90
CA THR A 448 2.81 27.62 -21.21
C THR A 448 4.04 28.44 -21.62
N LEU A 449 5.22 27.83 -21.66
CA LEU A 449 6.45 28.49 -22.08
C LEU A 449 6.33 29.01 -23.52
N LEU A 450 5.87 28.18 -24.45
CA LEU A 450 5.66 28.57 -25.85
C LEU A 450 4.61 29.70 -25.96
N ALA A 451 3.49 29.60 -25.23
CA ALA A 451 2.47 30.64 -25.21
C ALA A 451 3.01 31.96 -24.65
N GLY A 452 3.82 31.92 -23.59
CA GLY A 452 4.49 33.09 -23.02
C GLY A 452 5.46 33.73 -24.00
N LEU A 453 6.28 32.93 -24.69
CA LEU A 453 7.21 33.42 -25.72
C LEU A 453 6.45 34.04 -26.90
N LEU A 454 5.37 33.42 -27.38
CA LEU A 454 4.52 33.96 -28.43
C LEU A 454 3.82 35.25 -28.01
N LEU A 455 3.36 35.35 -26.76
CA LEU A 455 2.75 36.56 -26.20
C LEU A 455 3.76 37.72 -26.16
N ILE A 456 4.99 37.47 -25.70
CA ILE A 456 6.06 38.46 -25.67
C ILE A 456 6.42 38.91 -27.09
N ALA A 457 6.61 37.96 -28.02
CA ALA A 457 6.93 38.27 -29.41
C ALA A 457 5.81 39.05 -30.11
N GLY A 458 4.55 38.63 -29.92
CA GLY A 458 3.37 39.30 -30.45
C GLY A 458 3.19 40.71 -29.91
N PHE A 459 3.41 40.91 -28.60
CA PHE A 459 3.41 42.23 -27.98
C PHE A 459 4.54 43.11 -28.56
N GLY A 460 5.75 42.58 -28.69
CA GLY A 460 6.88 43.28 -29.30
C GLY A 460 6.58 43.71 -30.74
N PHE A 461 6.01 42.81 -31.55
CA PHE A 461 5.61 43.12 -32.92
C PHE A 461 4.50 44.18 -32.98
N ALA A 462 3.45 44.05 -32.17
CA ALA A 462 2.35 45.01 -32.11
C ALA A 462 2.84 46.40 -31.70
N LEU A 463 3.71 46.47 -30.68
CA LEU A 463 4.34 47.70 -30.24
C LEU A 463 5.21 48.31 -31.34
N ASN A 464 6.04 47.50 -32.00
CA ASN A 464 6.90 47.95 -33.10
C ASN A 464 6.08 48.50 -34.29
N MET A 465 4.97 47.85 -34.68
CA MET A 465 4.08 48.36 -35.72
C MET A 465 3.41 49.67 -35.33
N LEU A 466 2.96 49.81 -34.08
CA LEU A 466 2.36 51.05 -33.57
C LEU A 466 3.38 52.21 -33.52
N LEU A 467 4.65 51.90 -33.31
CA LEU A 467 5.75 52.87 -33.33
C LEU A 467 6.20 53.21 -34.75
N SER A 468 6.28 52.24 -35.66
CA SER A 468 6.77 52.39 -37.03
C SER A 468 5.81 53.13 -37.96
N ARG A 469 4.48 53.04 -37.74
CA ARG A 469 3.46 53.83 -38.47
C ARG A 469 3.56 55.36 -38.30
N LYS A 470 4.53 55.86 -37.54
CA LYS A 470 4.86 57.29 -37.43
C LYS A 470 5.98 57.75 -38.36
N GLY A 471 6.75 56.82 -38.93
CA GLY A 471 7.91 57.14 -39.77
C GLY A 471 7.61 57.19 -41.27
N ALA A 472 6.34 57.03 -41.66
CA ALA A 472 5.85 57.11 -43.03
C ALA A 472 4.78 58.19 -43.15
#